data_AF-A0A9E5AJB8-F1
#
_entry.id   AF-A0A9E5AJB8-F1
#
_cell.length_a   1.000
_cell.length_b   1.000
_cell.length_c   1.000
_cell.angle_alpha   90.00
_cell.angle_beta   90.00
_cell.angle_gamma   90.00
#
_symmetry.space_group_name_H-M   'P 1'
#
loop_
_entity.id
_entity.type
_entity.pdbx_description
1 polymer ?
#
loop_
_entity_poly.entity_id
_entity_poly.type
_entity_poly.pdbx_seq_one_letter_code
_entity_poly.pdbx_strand_id
1 'polypeptide(L)'
;MTACLALHLAQAKHTVAGVGYALLVAAKQTNLLFVPLVWTARAPLKTWLVAAGIALATVLPFAVLAPQAFLQSTVLVFAAMPPRTDGFSLWTVTFNEAGLQLPPLLTLLSLAAPFGLAVIWARRGQLDRALAGVVLALWALFLTARQSFTNYHYFAHALLLLLLAVRLAGQEQTTVPAKSDHGPQLH
;
A
#
# COMPACT_ATOMS: atom_id res chain seq x y z
N MET A 1 -1.89 12.87 -4.40
CA MET A 1 -2.76 12.40 -3.29
C MET A 1 -1.98 11.73 -2.15
N THR A 2 -1.10 10.75 -2.41
CA THR A 2 -0.28 10.08 -1.37
C THR A 2 0.60 11.05 -0.55
N ALA A 3 1.28 11.98 -1.22
CA ALA A 3 2.06 13.03 -0.53
C ALA A 3 1.18 13.93 0.35
N CYS A 4 0.00 14.32 -0.13
CA CYS A 4 -0.96 15.09 0.66
C CYS A 4 -1.45 14.30 1.87
N LEU A 5 -1.75 13.00 1.74
CA LEU A 5 -2.13 12.14 2.86
C LEU A 5 -1.02 12.09 3.92
N ALA A 6 0.23 11.89 3.50
CA ALA A 6 1.38 11.89 4.39
C ALA A 6 1.54 13.22 5.14
N LEU A 7 1.40 14.36 4.43
CA LEU A 7 1.45 15.70 5.03
C LEU A 7 0.34 15.93 6.07
N HIS A 8 -0.90 15.53 5.77
CA HIS A 8 -2.01 15.71 6.71
C HIS A 8 -1.89 14.78 7.92
N LEU A 9 -1.34 13.58 7.75
CA LEU A 9 -1.01 12.69 8.87
C LEU A 9 0.09 13.30 9.74
N ALA A 10 1.14 13.87 9.14
CA ALA A 10 2.22 14.56 9.85
C ALA A 10 1.73 15.82 10.61
N GLN A 11 0.74 16.53 10.06
CA GLN A 11 0.11 17.70 10.69
C GLN A 11 -1.01 17.35 11.70
N ALA A 12 -1.21 16.08 12.04
CA ALA A 12 -2.31 15.60 12.90
C ALA A 12 -3.73 16.02 12.43
N LYS A 13 -3.90 16.34 11.13
CA LYS A 13 -5.20 16.65 10.51
C LYS A 13 -5.95 15.37 10.14
N HIS A 14 -6.30 14.61 11.17
CA HIS A 14 -6.79 13.24 11.08
C HIS A 14 -8.06 13.06 10.22
N THR A 15 -9.01 14.00 10.25
CA THR A 15 -10.22 13.93 9.40
C THR A 15 -9.88 14.09 7.93
N VAL A 16 -9.03 15.07 7.57
CA VAL A 16 -8.60 15.29 6.18
C VAL A 16 -7.77 14.12 5.68
N ALA A 17 -6.92 13.56 6.53
CA ALA A 17 -6.19 12.33 6.23
C ALA A 17 -7.14 11.15 5.98
N GLY A 18 -8.20 11.00 6.77
CA GLY A 18 -9.22 9.94 6.59
C GLY A 18 -9.95 10.08 5.25
N VAL A 19 -10.37 11.29 4.89
CA VAL A 19 -10.98 11.60 3.59
C VAL A 19 -10.00 11.29 2.45
N GLY A 20 -8.77 11.81 2.53
CA GLY A 20 -7.74 11.59 1.52
C GLY A 20 -7.42 10.12 1.32
N TYR A 21 -7.38 9.34 2.40
CA TYR A 21 -7.16 7.89 2.34
C TYR A 21 -8.35 7.15 1.71
N ALA A 22 -9.59 7.49 2.07
CA ALA A 22 -10.77 6.89 1.44
C ALA A 22 -10.81 7.17 -0.06
N LEU A 23 -10.56 8.41 -0.48
CA LEU A 23 -10.50 8.77 -1.89
C LEU A 23 -9.38 8.02 -2.63
N LEU A 24 -8.24 7.82 -1.97
CA LEU A 24 -7.14 7.02 -2.51
C LEU A 24 -7.57 5.56 -2.74
N VAL A 25 -8.20 4.93 -1.75
CA VAL A 25 -8.71 3.55 -1.85
C VAL A 25 -9.81 3.43 -2.90
N ALA A 26 -10.74 4.38 -2.93
CA ALA A 26 -11.82 4.42 -3.92
C ALA A 26 -11.31 4.57 -5.35
N ALA A 27 -10.21 5.32 -5.55
CA ALA A 27 -9.59 5.47 -6.86
C ALA A 27 -8.98 4.15 -7.36
N LYS A 28 -8.28 3.39 -6.49
CA LYS A 28 -7.76 2.06 -6.77
C LYS A 28 -7.67 1.22 -5.51
N GLN A 29 -8.32 0.06 -5.52
CA GLN A 29 -8.33 -0.90 -4.40
C GLN A 29 -6.93 -1.38 -3.97
N THR A 30 -5.94 -1.34 -4.86
CA THR A 30 -4.53 -1.66 -4.53
C THR A 30 -3.96 -0.73 -3.46
N ASN A 31 -4.54 0.46 -3.27
CA ASN A 31 -4.14 1.40 -2.23
C ASN A 31 -4.53 0.94 -0.80
N LEU A 32 -5.31 -0.13 -0.66
CA LEU A 32 -5.48 -0.83 0.63
C LEU A 32 -4.16 -1.36 1.17
N LEU A 33 -3.16 -1.61 0.31
CA LEU A 33 -1.83 -2.03 0.77
C LEU A 33 -1.10 -0.95 1.59
N PHE A 34 -1.61 0.27 1.65
CA PHE A 34 -1.08 1.34 2.51
C PHE A 34 -1.60 1.35 3.94
N VAL A 35 -2.56 0.48 4.30
CA VAL A 35 -3.06 0.37 5.68
C VAL A 35 -1.92 0.32 6.72
N PRO A 36 -0.84 -0.48 6.55
CA PRO A 36 0.25 -0.53 7.52
C PRO A 36 0.93 0.84 7.73
N LEU A 37 1.08 1.64 6.67
CA LEU A 37 1.71 2.96 6.78
C LEU A 37 0.81 3.97 7.50
N VAL A 38 -0.49 3.95 7.21
CA VAL A 38 -1.46 4.79 7.94
C VAL A 38 -1.51 4.38 9.42
N TRP A 39 -1.35 3.09 9.72
CA TRP A 39 -1.23 2.60 11.09
C TRP A 39 0.04 3.13 11.79
N THR A 40 1.20 3.13 11.13
CA THR A 40 2.44 3.68 11.74
C THR A 40 2.31 5.16 12.12
N ALA A 41 1.48 5.93 11.41
CA ALA A 41 1.18 7.32 11.75
C ALA A 41 0.28 7.48 13.00
N ARG A 42 -0.09 6.37 13.67
CA ARG A 42 -0.96 6.32 14.85
C ARG A 42 -2.29 7.06 14.63
N ALA A 43 -2.84 6.94 13.42
CA ALA A 43 -4.11 7.57 13.09
C ALA A 43 -5.21 7.10 14.07
N PRO A 44 -5.98 8.03 14.68
CA PRO A 44 -7.02 7.67 15.63
C PRO A 44 -8.14 6.87 14.96
N LEU A 45 -8.92 6.12 15.75
CA LEU A 45 -10.08 5.37 15.27
C LEU A 45 -11.02 6.22 14.40
N LYS A 46 -11.19 7.50 14.75
CA LYS A 46 -11.97 8.47 13.95
C LYS A 46 -11.52 8.55 12.49
N THR A 47 -10.22 8.53 12.21
CA THR A 47 -9.69 8.54 10.82
C THR A 47 -10.18 7.33 10.05
N TRP A 48 -10.12 6.15 10.67
CA TRP A 48 -10.54 4.89 10.07
C TRP A 48 -12.06 4.83 9.86
N LEU A 49 -12.84 5.33 10.83
CA LEU A 49 -14.30 5.41 10.70
C LEU A 49 -14.73 6.37 9.58
N VAL A 50 -14.09 7.54 9.46
CA VAL A 50 -14.33 8.46 8.34
C VAL A 50 -13.99 7.77 7.01
N ALA A 51 -12.83 7.09 6.96
CA ALA A 51 -12.40 6.45 5.73
C ALA A 51 -13.36 5.31 5.32
N ALA A 52 -13.76 4.47 6.28
CA ALA A 52 -14.71 3.39 6.07
C ALA A 52 -16.09 3.92 5.68
N GLY A 53 -16.58 4.98 6.34
CA GLY A 53 -17.86 5.60 6.02
C GLY A 53 -17.91 6.14 4.59
N ILE A 54 -16.84 6.80 4.12
CA ILE A 54 -16.76 7.31 2.73
C ILE A 54 -16.66 6.17 1.72
N ALA A 55 -15.87 5.13 2.01
CA ALA A 55 -15.74 3.96 1.15
C ALA A 55 -17.08 3.21 1.04
N LEU A 56 -17.81 3.04 2.15
CA LEU A 56 -19.14 2.45 2.16
C LEU A 56 -20.12 3.35 1.41
N ALA A 57 -20.13 4.66 1.63
CA ALA A 57 -21.02 5.58 0.92
C ALA A 57 -20.80 5.59 -0.60
N THR A 58 -19.57 5.36 -1.06
CA THR A 58 -19.28 5.25 -2.51
C THR A 58 -19.67 3.89 -3.10
N VAL A 59 -19.54 2.79 -2.37
CA VAL A 59 -19.77 1.44 -2.91
C VAL A 59 -21.20 0.94 -2.68
N LEU A 60 -21.79 1.26 -1.53
CA LEU A 60 -23.06 0.70 -1.06
C LEU A 60 -24.26 1.01 -2.00
N PRO A 61 -24.41 2.21 -2.60
CA PRO A 61 -25.52 2.47 -3.52
C PRO A 61 -25.55 1.48 -4.68
N PHE A 62 -24.38 1.13 -5.24
CA PHE A 62 -24.29 0.17 -6.35
C PHE A 62 -24.59 -1.26 -5.89
N ALA A 63 -24.10 -1.65 -4.72
CA ALA A 63 -24.36 -2.97 -4.15
C ALA A 63 -25.84 -3.19 -3.79
N VAL A 64 -26.55 -2.14 -3.35
CA VAL A 64 -27.97 -2.21 -2.98
C VAL A 64 -28.89 -2.11 -4.19
N LEU A 65 -28.63 -1.17 -5.11
CA LEU A 65 -29.50 -0.94 -6.26
C LEU A 65 -29.38 -2.04 -7.33
N ALA A 66 -28.21 -2.66 -7.48
CA ALA A 66 -27.96 -3.67 -8.50
C ALA A 66 -26.93 -4.73 -8.04
N PRO A 67 -27.27 -5.56 -7.02
CA PRO A 67 -26.31 -6.47 -6.40
C PRO A 67 -25.65 -7.45 -7.37
N GLN A 68 -26.41 -8.01 -8.33
CA GLN A 68 -25.85 -8.93 -9.33
C GLN A 68 -24.88 -8.21 -10.27
N ALA A 69 -25.25 -7.03 -10.77
CA ALA A 69 -24.39 -6.24 -11.65
C ALA A 69 -23.11 -5.78 -10.93
N PHE A 70 -23.25 -5.40 -9.65
CA PHE A 70 -22.12 -5.06 -8.79
C PHE A 70 -21.17 -6.24 -8.61
N LEU A 71 -21.68 -7.41 -8.20
CA LEU A 71 -20.88 -8.63 -8.02
C LEU A 71 -20.20 -9.06 -9.33
N GLN A 72 -20.93 -8.98 -10.44
CA GLN A 72 -20.40 -9.32 -11.75
C GLN A 72 -19.24 -8.40 -12.13
N SER A 73 -19.39 -7.09 -11.92
CA SER A 73 -18.40 -6.08 -12.32
C SER A 73 -17.19 -5.98 -11.40
N THR A 74 -17.33 -6.35 -10.12
CA THR A 74 -16.24 -6.20 -9.13
C THR A 74 -15.51 -7.51 -8.80
N VAL A 75 -16.18 -8.65 -8.90
CA VAL A 75 -15.60 -9.95 -8.51
C VAL A 75 -15.55 -10.90 -9.70
N LEU A 76 -16.69 -11.21 -10.31
CA LEU A 76 -16.77 -12.28 -11.29
C LEU A 76 -16.01 -11.96 -12.57
N VAL A 77 -16.01 -10.69 -13.01
CA VAL A 77 -15.31 -10.29 -14.24
C VAL A 77 -13.81 -10.57 -14.14
N PHE A 78 -13.19 -10.35 -12.96
CA PHE A 78 -11.76 -10.60 -12.77
C PHE A 78 -11.44 -12.09 -12.66
N ALA A 79 -12.38 -12.90 -12.17
CA ALA A 79 -12.25 -14.35 -12.15
C ALA A 79 -12.40 -14.97 -13.56
N ALA A 80 -13.29 -14.42 -14.38
CA ALA A 80 -13.59 -14.91 -15.73
C ALA A 80 -12.62 -14.39 -16.81
N MET A 81 -12.02 -13.21 -16.62
CA MET A 81 -11.12 -12.64 -17.63
C MET A 81 -9.82 -13.46 -17.75
N PRO A 82 -9.42 -13.84 -18.98
CA PRO A 82 -8.11 -14.44 -19.21
C PRO A 82 -7.00 -13.41 -18.92
N PRO A 83 -5.76 -13.88 -18.68
CA PRO A 83 -4.60 -13.00 -18.62
C PRO A 83 -4.51 -12.16 -19.89
N ARG A 84 -4.19 -10.88 -19.75
CA ARG A 84 -3.92 -10.02 -20.90
C ARG A 84 -2.55 -10.37 -21.47
N THR A 85 -2.47 -10.64 -22.77
CA THR A 85 -1.24 -11.06 -23.46
C THR A 85 -0.17 -9.95 -23.51
N ASP A 86 -0.58 -8.70 -23.33
CA ASP A 86 0.27 -7.49 -23.26
C ASP A 86 0.67 -7.09 -21.83
N GLY A 87 0.34 -7.92 -20.82
CA GLY A 87 0.68 -7.66 -19.42
C GLY A 87 2.17 -7.90 -19.09
N PHE A 88 2.69 -7.10 -18.16
CA PHE A 88 3.99 -7.29 -17.51
C PHE A 88 3.81 -8.00 -16.17
N SER A 89 3.45 -9.28 -16.23
CA SER A 89 3.29 -10.16 -15.07
C SER A 89 3.70 -11.60 -15.37
N LEU A 90 3.97 -12.38 -14.33
CA LEU A 90 4.25 -13.82 -14.44
C LEU A 90 3.10 -14.58 -15.09
N TRP A 91 1.86 -14.14 -14.84
CA TRP A 91 0.68 -14.67 -15.52
C TRP A 91 0.76 -14.55 -17.03
N THR A 92 1.22 -13.39 -17.51
CA THR A 92 1.31 -13.13 -18.94
C THR A 92 2.41 -13.98 -19.58
N VAL A 93 3.58 -14.02 -18.94
CA VAL A 93 4.71 -14.85 -19.41
C VAL A 93 4.32 -16.33 -19.43
N THR A 94 3.74 -16.85 -18.35
CA THR A 94 3.34 -18.28 -18.27
C THR A 94 2.23 -18.62 -19.26
N PHE A 95 1.28 -17.72 -19.48
CA PHE A 95 0.22 -17.92 -20.46
C PHE A 95 0.75 -17.87 -21.90
N ASN A 96 1.59 -16.88 -22.24
CA ASN A 96 2.12 -16.71 -23.59
C ASN A 96 3.12 -17.81 -23.98
N GLU A 97 4.00 -18.20 -23.07
CA GLU A 97 5.09 -19.15 -23.36
C GLU A 97 4.67 -20.62 -23.19
N ALA A 98 3.82 -20.91 -22.20
CA ALA A 98 3.45 -22.29 -21.85
C ALA A 98 1.95 -22.60 -22.03
N GLY A 99 1.12 -21.62 -22.37
CA GLY A 99 -0.33 -21.80 -22.46
C GLY A 99 -1.00 -22.07 -21.10
N LEU A 100 -0.28 -21.87 -20.00
CA LEU A 100 -0.73 -22.23 -18.66
C LEU A 100 -1.45 -21.07 -17.97
N GLN A 101 -2.56 -21.38 -17.31
CA GLN A 101 -3.22 -20.46 -16.40
C GLN A 101 -2.78 -20.77 -14.97
N LEU A 102 -2.21 -19.78 -14.29
CA LEU A 102 -1.85 -19.93 -12.88
C LEU A 102 -3.13 -19.99 -12.01
N PRO A 103 -3.08 -20.49 -10.77
CA PRO A 103 -4.23 -20.40 -9.89
C PRO A 103 -4.37 -18.98 -9.33
N PRO A 104 -5.58 -18.36 -9.27
CA PRO A 104 -5.79 -17.04 -8.66
C PRO A 104 -5.30 -16.96 -7.20
N LEU A 105 -5.32 -18.08 -6.50
CA LEU A 105 -4.82 -18.20 -5.14
C LEU A 105 -3.33 -17.84 -5.04
N LEU A 106 -2.54 -18.04 -6.10
CA LEU A 106 -1.12 -17.66 -6.13
C LEU A 106 -0.94 -16.16 -5.85
N THR A 107 -1.79 -15.31 -6.42
CA THR A 107 -1.76 -13.86 -6.18
C THR A 107 -1.97 -13.54 -4.72
N LEU A 108 -3.01 -14.13 -4.11
CA LEU A 108 -3.33 -13.94 -2.69
C LEU A 108 -2.21 -14.44 -1.78
N LEU A 109 -1.67 -15.63 -2.05
CA LEU A 109 -0.59 -16.23 -1.25
C LEU A 109 0.70 -15.43 -1.36
N SER A 110 1.04 -14.96 -2.57
CA SER A 110 2.24 -14.13 -2.79
C SER A 110 2.18 -12.80 -2.04
N LEU A 111 0.98 -12.24 -1.86
CA LEU A 111 0.74 -10.99 -1.15
C LEU A 111 0.69 -11.18 0.37
N ALA A 112 0.18 -12.31 0.85
CA ALA A 112 -0.15 -12.53 2.26
C ALA A 112 1.07 -12.37 3.18
N ALA A 113 2.20 -12.98 2.83
CA ALA A 113 3.43 -12.91 3.63
C ALA A 113 4.01 -11.48 3.73
N PRO A 114 4.33 -10.78 2.63
CA PRO A 114 4.89 -9.43 2.72
C PRO A 114 3.93 -8.42 3.36
N PHE A 115 2.62 -8.53 3.08
CA PHE A 115 1.63 -7.66 3.71
C PHE A 115 1.48 -7.96 5.22
N GLY A 116 1.45 -9.23 5.61
CA GLY A 116 1.44 -9.64 7.02
C GLY A 116 2.64 -9.11 7.79
N LEU A 117 3.84 -9.21 7.21
CA LEU A 117 5.05 -8.61 7.76
C LEU A 117 4.94 -7.09 7.88
N ALA A 118 4.42 -6.41 6.86
CA ALA A 118 4.19 -4.97 6.89
C ALA A 118 3.30 -4.56 8.08
N VAL A 119 2.20 -5.29 8.30
CA VAL A 119 1.29 -5.06 9.44
C VAL A 119 1.99 -5.29 10.78
N ILE A 120 2.74 -6.39 10.91
CA ILE A 120 3.48 -6.71 12.13
C ILE A 120 4.49 -5.61 12.48
N TRP A 121 5.28 -5.16 11.50
CA TRP A 121 6.25 -4.09 11.69
C TRP A 121 5.59 -2.73 11.94
N ALA A 122 4.45 -2.46 11.29
CA ALA A 122 3.69 -1.24 11.53
C ALA A 122 3.19 -1.14 12.98
N ARG A 123 2.65 -2.23 13.53
CA ARG A 123 2.22 -2.30 14.93
C ARG A 123 3.37 -2.12 15.92
N ARG A 124 4.60 -2.46 15.52
CA ARG A 124 5.83 -2.23 16.29
C ARG A 124 6.41 -0.83 16.10
N GLY A 125 5.77 0.04 15.33
CA GLY A 125 6.26 1.40 15.03
C GLY A 125 7.49 1.45 14.11
N GLN A 126 7.80 0.36 13.40
CA GLN A 126 8.98 0.25 12.54
C GLN A 126 8.61 0.70 11.11
N LEU A 127 8.56 2.02 10.88
CA LEU A 127 8.10 2.63 9.64
C LEU A 127 8.85 2.13 8.41
N ASP A 128 10.18 2.09 8.48
CA ASP A 128 11.05 1.66 7.39
C ASP A 128 10.78 0.20 6.98
N ARG A 129 10.62 -0.69 7.95
CA ARG A 129 10.31 -2.10 7.71
C ARG A 129 8.88 -2.29 7.22
N ALA A 130 7.92 -1.55 7.79
CA ALA A 130 6.55 -1.54 7.30
C ALA A 130 6.48 -1.10 5.83
N LEU A 131 7.23 -0.05 5.46
CA LEU A 131 7.35 0.43 4.08
C LEU A 131 7.99 -0.62 3.17
N ALA A 132 9.05 -1.30 3.60
CA ALA A 132 9.63 -2.42 2.86
C ALA A 132 8.60 -3.54 2.62
N GLY A 133 7.82 -3.91 3.63
CA GLY A 133 6.75 -4.90 3.49
C GLY A 133 5.67 -4.47 2.49
N VAL A 134 5.28 -3.19 2.48
CA VAL A 134 4.32 -2.65 1.49
C VAL A 134 4.90 -2.65 0.06
N VAL A 135 6.17 -2.31 -0.10
CA VAL A 135 6.87 -2.38 -1.40
C VAL A 135 6.86 -3.81 -1.93
N LEU A 136 7.25 -4.78 -1.09
CA LEU A 136 7.25 -6.20 -1.47
C LEU A 136 5.83 -6.71 -1.78
N ALA A 137 4.83 -6.28 -1.01
CA ALA A 137 3.43 -6.63 -1.24
C ALA A 137 2.92 -6.12 -2.59
N LEU A 138 3.26 -4.87 -2.95
CA LEU A 138 2.90 -4.31 -4.26
C LEU A 138 3.61 -5.02 -5.41
N TRP A 139 4.90 -5.32 -5.25
CA TRP A 139 5.64 -6.12 -6.24
C TRP A 139 5.03 -7.50 -6.43
N ALA A 140 4.76 -8.22 -5.33
CA ALA A 140 4.11 -9.52 -5.37
C ALA A 140 2.76 -9.45 -6.09
N LEU A 141 1.94 -8.46 -5.75
CA LEU A 141 0.65 -8.22 -6.41
C LEU A 141 0.82 -7.97 -7.91
N PHE A 142 1.71 -7.06 -8.33
CA PHE A 142 1.86 -6.71 -9.74
C PHE A 142 2.54 -7.81 -10.57
N LEU A 143 3.45 -8.58 -9.99
CA LEU A 143 4.05 -9.74 -10.65
C LEU A 143 3.05 -10.88 -10.82
N THR A 144 2.08 -11.02 -9.91
CA THR A 144 1.11 -12.12 -9.93
C THR A 144 -0.30 -11.67 -10.29
N ALA A 145 -0.52 -10.42 -10.71
CA ALA A 145 -1.80 -9.97 -11.21
C ALA A 145 -2.00 -10.41 -12.66
N ARG A 146 -3.23 -10.80 -13.02
CA ARG A 146 -3.60 -11.14 -14.41
C ARG A 146 -3.49 -9.96 -15.37
N GLN A 147 -3.56 -8.73 -14.85
CA GLN A 147 -3.49 -7.49 -15.62
C GLN A 147 -2.59 -6.51 -14.88
N SER A 148 -1.31 -6.52 -15.21
CA SER A 148 -0.35 -5.54 -14.73
C SER A 148 0.35 -4.89 -15.92
N PHE A 149 0.31 -3.57 -16.02
CA PHE A 149 1.05 -2.79 -17.02
C PHE A 149 2.25 -2.10 -16.37
N THR A 150 3.17 -1.62 -17.19
CA THR A 150 4.40 -0.92 -16.77
C THR A 150 4.13 0.24 -15.79
N ASN A 151 3.01 0.95 -15.96
CA ASN A 151 2.67 2.09 -15.10
C ASN A 151 2.43 1.71 -13.63
N TYR A 152 2.01 0.48 -13.33
CA TYR A 152 1.84 0.03 -11.95
C TYR A 152 3.18 -0.19 -11.27
N HIS A 153 4.17 -0.67 -12.03
CA HIS A 153 5.52 -0.90 -11.51
C HIS A 153 6.18 0.41 -11.10
N TYR A 154 5.97 1.53 -11.81
CA TYR A 154 6.49 2.84 -11.38
C TYR A 154 6.09 3.22 -9.95
N PHE A 155 4.92 2.79 -9.51
CA PHE A 155 4.45 3.06 -8.16
C PHE A 155 5.24 2.29 -7.09
N ALA A 156 5.53 1.01 -7.35
CA ALA A 156 6.38 0.21 -6.46
C ALA A 156 7.83 0.75 -6.44
N HIS A 157 8.36 1.20 -7.59
CA HIS A 157 9.67 1.85 -7.66
C HIS A 157 9.72 3.16 -6.88
N ALA A 158 8.69 4.01 -6.98
CA ALA A 158 8.64 5.26 -6.21
C ALA A 158 8.67 5.03 -4.70
N LEU A 159 7.99 3.98 -4.21
CA LEU A 159 8.03 3.61 -2.80
C LEU A 159 9.38 2.99 -2.39
N LEU A 160 10.05 2.28 -3.29
CA LEU A 160 11.41 1.79 -3.06
C LEU A 160 12.39 2.97 -2.89
N LEU A 161 12.30 3.99 -3.75
CA LEU A 161 13.08 5.22 -3.62
C LEU A 161 12.78 5.95 -2.30
N LEU A 162 11.51 6.00 -1.90
CA LEU A 162 11.12 6.56 -0.60
C LEU A 162 11.72 5.76 0.56
N LEU A 163 11.73 4.43 0.48
CA LEU A 163 12.35 3.56 1.48
C LEU A 163 13.86 3.84 1.61
N LEU A 164 14.56 3.95 0.48
CA LEU A 164 15.97 4.34 0.43
C LEU A 164 16.19 5.69 1.11
N ALA A 165 15.39 6.70 0.76
CA ALA A 165 15.47 8.03 1.37
C ALA A 165 15.25 8.00 2.89
N VAL A 166 14.24 7.26 3.38
CA VAL A 166 13.97 7.10 4.81
C VAL A 166 15.14 6.41 5.53
N ARG A 167 15.74 5.39 4.91
CA ARG A 167 16.89 4.69 5.47
C ARG A 167 18.13 5.57 5.57
N LEU A 168 18.42 6.35 4.53
CA LEU A 168 19.56 7.28 4.52
C LEU A 168 19.38 8.40 5.55
N ALA A 169 18.19 9.01 5.61
CA ALA A 169 17.90 10.07 6.59
C ALA A 169 18.00 9.58 8.05
N GLY A 170 17.65 8.32 8.31
CA GLY A 170 17.81 7.71 9.63
C GLY A 170 19.27 7.48 10.04
N GLN A 171 20.18 7.29 9.08
CA GLN A 171 21.61 7.11 9.36
C GLN A 171 22.29 8.43 9.74
N GLU A 172 21.96 9.54 9.08
CA GLU A 172 22.53 10.86 9.36
C GLU A 172 22.24 11.33 10.80
N GLN A 173 21.07 11.00 11.33
CA GLN A 173 20.68 11.35 12.70
C GLN A 173 21.51 10.61 13.77
N THR A 174 22.05 9.42 13.46
CA THR A 174 22.88 8.65 14.39
C THR A 174 24.36 9.04 14.39
N THR A 175 24.83 9.77 13.37
CA THR A 175 26.25 10.07 13.17
C THR A 175 26.70 11.43 13.70
N VAL A 176 25.80 12.29 14.19
CA VAL A 176 26.20 13.54 14.85
C VAL A 176 26.66 13.21 16.27
N PRO A 177 27.97 13.24 16.60
CA PRO A 177 28.40 13.03 17.97
C PRO A 177 27.78 14.12 18.84
N ALA A 178 27.16 13.70 19.95
CA ALA A 178 26.69 14.62 20.97
C ALA A 178 27.84 15.56 21.31
N LYS A 179 27.67 16.85 21.05
CA LYS A 179 28.62 17.88 21.44
C LYS A 179 28.83 17.70 22.94
N SER A 180 29.97 17.16 23.33
CA SER A 180 30.31 16.96 24.73
C SER A 180 30.43 18.35 25.34
N ASP A 181 29.44 18.76 26.12
CA ASP A 181 29.51 19.92 27.00
C ASP A 181 30.57 19.62 28.07
N HIS A 182 31.84 19.75 27.70
CA HIS A 182 32.92 19.97 28.63
C HIS A 182 32.96 21.46 28.89
N GLY A 183 32.01 21.92 29.72
CA GLY A 183 32.11 23.22 30.36
C GLY A 183 33.39 23.26 31.20
N PRO A 184 34.16 24.36 31.17
CA PRO A 184 35.37 24.48 31.97
C PRO A 184 35.01 24.40 33.46
N GLN A 185 35.55 23.41 34.15
CA GLN A 185 35.55 23.40 35.61
C GLN A 185 36.51 24.50 36.07
N LEU A 186 35.93 25.62 36.49
CA LEU A 186 36.65 26.66 37.22
C LEU A 186 36.89 26.13 38.64
N HIS A 187 38.16 25.84 38.94
CA HIS A 187 38.66 25.65 40.29
C HIS A 187 39.00 26.99 40.94
#